data_AF-A0A9E2GUV0-F1
#
_entry.id   AF-A0A9E2GUV0-F1
#
_cell.length_a   1.000
_cell.length_b   1.000
_cell.length_c   1.000
_cell.angle_alpha   90.00
_cell.angle_beta   90.00
_cell.angle_gamma   90.00
#
_symmetry.space_group_name_H-M   'P 1'
#
loop_
_entity.id
_entity.type
_entity.pdbx_description
1 polymer ?
#
loop_
_entity_poly.entity_id
_entity_poly.type
_entity_poly.pdbx_seq_one_letter_code
_entity_poly.pdbx_strand_id
1 'polypeptide(L)'
;MKIVLPFLMFLLISPCSFAQTPEAPAKTTAVSLTPVEEPALVAPSAQPESQPVAVVTPAPAVAVVSAPFPKAPPILTVSISPIHLALPVGEVMAEYNLNNKFGLAGIVGFGSVTVEDALGNDVTGDVFEFGAQANFYALGCFRKGLHVGVEAMYLNAKMEQNSVKATGEGLSLGGYVGYKHTFSFG
;
A
#
# COMPACT_ATOMS: atom_id res chain seq x y z
N MET A 1 -28.27 4.51 24.14
CA MET A 1 -27.38 5.53 23.54
C MET A 1 -27.52 5.37 22.03
N LYS A 2 -28.17 6.30 21.33
CA LYS A 2 -28.41 6.16 19.87
C LYS A 2 -27.06 6.24 19.15
N ILE A 3 -26.50 5.10 18.79
CA ILE A 3 -25.41 5.04 17.81
C ILE A 3 -26.08 5.24 16.45
N VAL A 4 -26.30 6.51 16.09
CA VAL A 4 -26.40 6.89 14.70
C VAL A 4 -25.02 6.59 14.14
N LEU A 5 -24.81 5.41 13.55
CA LEU A 5 -23.62 5.18 12.74
C LEU A 5 -23.67 6.23 11.64
N PRO A 6 -22.77 7.24 11.61
CA PRO A 6 -22.51 7.85 10.33
C PRO A 6 -21.90 6.71 9.53
N PHE A 7 -22.63 6.25 8.53
CA PHE A 7 -22.08 5.52 7.41
C PHE A 7 -21.13 6.51 6.71
N LEU A 8 -19.99 6.81 7.32
CA LEU A 8 -18.90 7.56 6.73
C LEU A 8 -18.14 6.58 5.86
N MET A 9 -18.86 6.09 4.86
CA MET A 9 -18.31 5.60 3.63
C MET A 9 -17.56 6.81 3.05
N PHE A 10 -16.24 6.82 3.18
CA PHE A 10 -15.41 7.60 2.27
C PHE A 10 -15.47 6.89 0.90
N LEU A 11 -16.66 6.95 0.28
CA LEU A 11 -16.87 6.64 -1.12
C LEU A 11 -17.11 7.98 -1.83
N LEU A 12 -16.00 8.63 -2.16
CA LEU A 12 -15.98 9.67 -3.17
C LEU A 12 -14.97 9.25 -4.22
N ILE A 13 -15.37 8.41 -5.18
CA ILE A 13 -15.15 8.67 -6.60
C ILE A 13 -16.36 8.15 -7.41
N SER A 14 -16.92 9.08 -8.19
CA SER A 14 -17.98 9.01 -9.20
C SER A 14 -18.04 7.78 -10.12
N PRO A 15 -19.20 7.58 -10.80
CA PRO A 15 -19.33 6.55 -11.83
C PRO A 15 -18.52 6.93 -13.08
N CYS A 16 -17.46 6.18 -13.38
CA CYS A 16 -16.94 6.13 -14.74
C CYS A 16 -17.74 5.08 -15.52
N SER A 17 -18.76 5.54 -16.23
CA SER A 17 -19.14 4.89 -17.48
C SER A 17 -17.98 5.00 -18.45
N PHE A 18 -17.42 3.88 -18.88
CA PHE A 18 -16.68 3.78 -20.13
C PHE A 18 -17.07 2.48 -20.81
N ALA A 19 -18.20 2.52 -21.50
CA ALA A 19 -18.36 1.73 -22.72
C ALA A 19 -17.77 2.60 -23.85
N GLN A 20 -16.56 2.28 -24.31
CA GLN A 20 -16.13 2.71 -25.63
C GLN A 20 -15.23 1.66 -26.28
N THR A 21 -15.74 1.24 -27.43
CA THR A 21 -15.24 0.35 -28.47
C THR A 21 -13.74 0.51 -28.74
N PRO A 22 -13.00 -0.58 -29.02
CA PRO A 22 -11.61 -0.48 -29.47
C PRO A 22 -11.55 0.20 -30.85
N GLU A 23 -11.00 1.41 -30.91
CA GLU A 23 -10.60 2.07 -32.15
C GLU A 23 -9.15 1.69 -32.50
N ALA A 24 -8.91 1.47 -33.79
CA ALA A 24 -7.68 0.92 -34.35
C ALA A 24 -6.44 1.81 -34.07
N PRO A 25 -5.22 1.23 -34.01
CA PRO A 25 -4.02 1.97 -33.68
C PRO A 25 -3.66 2.99 -34.77
N ALA A 26 -3.67 4.28 -34.41
CA ALA A 26 -3.03 5.33 -35.19
C ALA A 26 -1.50 5.16 -35.13
N LYS A 27 -0.87 5.14 -36.30
CA LYS A 27 0.59 5.15 -36.46
C LYS A 27 1.14 6.48 -35.93
N THR A 28 1.77 6.46 -34.76
CA THR A 28 2.56 7.59 -34.28
C THR A 28 3.93 7.58 -34.95
N THR A 29 4.12 8.50 -35.88
CA THR A 29 5.40 8.83 -36.50
C THR A 29 6.34 9.41 -35.45
N ALA A 30 7.49 8.76 -35.24
CA ALA A 30 8.54 9.26 -34.37
C ALA A 30 9.17 10.52 -34.98
N VAL A 31 9.03 11.66 -34.32
CA VAL A 31 9.82 12.87 -34.60
C VAL A 31 11.11 12.75 -33.80
N SER A 32 12.21 12.46 -34.48
CA SER A 32 13.56 12.51 -33.92
C SER A 32 13.99 13.97 -33.85
N LEU A 33 14.07 14.52 -32.64
CA LEU A 33 14.69 15.81 -32.39
C LEU A 33 16.14 15.57 -31.96
N THR A 34 17.07 15.89 -32.85
CA THR A 34 18.49 15.97 -32.55
C THR A 34 18.75 17.13 -31.58
N PRO A 35 19.51 16.92 -30.49
CA PRO A 35 19.95 18.00 -29.61
C PRO A 35 20.85 18.97 -30.37
N VAL A 36 20.54 20.27 -30.29
CA VAL A 36 21.43 21.34 -30.75
C VAL A 36 22.54 21.49 -29.71
N GLU A 37 23.78 21.28 -30.15
CA GLU A 37 24.99 21.40 -29.37
C GLU A 37 25.27 22.88 -29.06
N GLU A 38 25.28 23.23 -27.77
CA GLU A 38 25.58 24.58 -27.27
C GLU A 38 27.10 24.80 -27.27
N PRO A 39 27.62 25.87 -27.91
CA PRO A 39 29.05 26.10 -27.98
C PRO A 39 29.61 26.49 -26.60
N ALA A 40 30.47 25.64 -26.06
CA ALA A 40 31.19 25.89 -24.82
C ALA A 40 32.10 27.13 -24.93
N LEU A 41 31.85 28.13 -24.09
CA LEU A 41 32.78 29.24 -23.86
C LEU A 41 34.07 28.70 -23.23
N VAL A 42 35.17 28.75 -23.97
CA VAL A 42 36.51 28.44 -23.49
C VAL A 42 36.96 29.55 -22.54
N ALA A 43 37.00 29.25 -21.25
CA ALA A 43 37.58 30.14 -20.24
C ALA A 43 39.12 30.11 -20.32
N PRO A 44 39.80 31.25 -20.05
CA PRO A 44 41.25 31.35 -20.11
C PRO A 44 41.93 30.49 -19.03
N SER A 45 42.95 29.73 -19.44
CA SER A 45 43.83 28.96 -18.56
C SER A 45 44.55 29.87 -17.57
N ALA A 46 44.17 29.79 -16.30
CA ALA A 46 44.95 30.33 -15.20
C ALA A 46 46.20 29.46 -14.99
N GLN A 47 47.34 30.13 -14.93
CA GLN A 47 48.67 29.57 -14.72
C GLN A 47 48.74 28.94 -13.31
N PRO A 48 49.36 27.75 -13.13
CA PRO A 48 49.44 27.13 -11.81
C PRO A 48 50.41 27.92 -10.94
N GLU A 49 49.88 28.59 -9.92
CA GLU A 49 50.68 29.10 -8.81
C GLU A 49 51.31 27.91 -8.08
N SER A 50 52.64 27.94 -7.94
CA SER A 50 53.43 26.96 -7.22
C SER A 50 53.04 26.99 -5.74
N GLN A 51 52.16 26.08 -5.34
CA GLN A 51 51.78 25.93 -3.94
C GLN A 51 52.97 25.41 -3.12
N PRO A 52 53.19 25.95 -1.91
CA PRO A 52 54.22 25.47 -1.01
C PRO A 52 53.97 24.01 -0.65
N VAL A 53 55.04 23.21 -0.67
CA VAL A 53 55.02 21.77 -0.33
C VAL A 53 54.60 21.64 1.13
N ALA A 54 53.30 21.41 1.35
CA ALA A 54 52.76 21.11 2.67
C ALA A 54 53.33 19.76 3.11
N VAL A 55 53.95 19.75 4.28
CA VAL A 55 54.38 18.53 4.97
C VAL A 55 53.13 17.69 5.21
N VAL A 56 52.95 16.63 4.42
CA VAL A 56 51.82 15.71 4.53
C VAL A 56 52.03 14.86 5.78
N THR A 57 51.51 15.32 6.90
CA THR A 57 51.30 14.46 8.07
C THR A 57 50.35 13.33 7.62
N PRO A 58 50.71 12.04 7.73
CA PRO A 58 49.84 10.96 7.30
C PRO A 58 48.52 11.09 8.06
N ALA A 59 47.44 11.34 7.30
CA ALA A 59 46.11 11.43 7.86
C ALA A 59 45.83 10.14 8.64
N PRO A 60 45.35 10.22 9.90
CA PRO A 60 45.00 9.03 10.66
C PRO A 60 44.08 8.18 9.81
N ALA A 61 44.43 6.90 9.66
CA ALA A 61 43.64 5.95 8.88
C ALA A 61 42.21 5.96 9.41
N VAL A 62 41.31 6.65 8.69
CA VAL A 62 39.90 6.70 9.02
C VAL A 62 39.41 5.27 8.82
N ALA A 63 39.07 4.59 9.92
CA ALA A 63 38.47 3.28 9.85
C ALA A 63 37.28 3.38 8.91
N VAL A 64 37.34 2.67 7.78
CA VAL A 64 36.23 2.56 6.86
C VAL A 64 35.15 1.80 7.61
N VAL A 65 34.22 2.53 8.20
CA VAL A 65 33.00 1.94 8.76
C VAL A 65 32.28 1.33 7.57
N SER A 66 32.38 0.01 7.43
CA SER A 66 31.63 -0.71 6.41
C SER A 66 30.16 -0.44 6.67
N ALA A 67 29.50 0.22 5.71
CA ALA A 67 28.05 0.39 5.79
C ALA A 67 27.44 -1.02 5.90
N PRO A 68 26.53 -1.25 6.87
CA PRO A 68 25.89 -2.56 6.99
C PRO A 68 25.22 -2.91 5.67
N PHE A 69 25.46 -4.13 5.19
CA PHE A 69 24.83 -4.62 3.97
C PHE A 69 23.31 -4.46 4.06
N PRO A 70 22.63 -3.99 3.00
CA PRO A 70 21.18 -3.89 3.01
C PRO A 70 20.57 -5.26 3.29
N LYS A 71 19.80 -5.38 4.37
CA LYS A 71 19.14 -6.63 4.74
C LYS A 71 18.18 -7.04 3.62
N ALA A 72 18.23 -8.32 3.23
CA ALA A 72 17.31 -8.87 2.26
C ALA A 72 15.84 -8.62 2.70
N PRO A 73 14.96 -8.27 1.76
CA PRO A 73 13.56 -8.03 2.05
C PRO A 73 12.87 -9.34 2.50
N PRO A 74 11.90 -9.26 3.43
CA PRO A 74 11.17 -10.43 3.87
C PRO A 74 10.32 -10.97 2.72
N ILE A 75 10.15 -12.29 2.70
CA ILE A 75 9.30 -12.99 1.72
C ILE A 75 7.83 -12.89 2.14
N LEU A 76 7.55 -12.85 3.44
CA LEU A 76 6.21 -12.84 4.01
C LEU A 76 6.11 -11.76 5.09
N THR A 77 4.99 -11.04 5.13
CA THR A 77 4.59 -10.19 6.26
C THR A 77 3.23 -10.66 6.76
N VAL A 78 3.08 -10.76 8.07
CA VAL A 78 1.78 -11.00 8.72
C VAL A 78 1.43 -9.75 9.50
N SER A 79 0.21 -9.26 9.31
CA SER A 79 -0.33 -8.11 10.03
C SER A 79 -1.66 -8.48 10.65
N ILE A 80 -1.90 -7.96 11.84
CA ILE A 80 -3.17 -8.06 12.55
C ILE A 80 -3.74 -6.65 12.57
N SER A 81 -4.98 -6.53 12.12
CA SER A 81 -5.66 -5.26 11.99
C SER A 81 -6.91 -5.27 12.89
N PRO A 82 -6.93 -4.45 13.94
CA PRO A 82 -8.15 -4.17 14.69
C PRO A 82 -8.92 -2.99 14.05
N ILE A 83 -8.97 -2.90 12.72
CA ILE A 83 -9.40 -1.68 12.01
C ILE A 83 -10.88 -1.35 12.19
N HIS A 84 -11.70 -2.25 12.71
CA HIS A 84 -13.07 -1.95 13.08
C HIS A 84 -13.21 -1.63 14.58
N LEU A 85 -12.56 -0.59 15.11
CA LEU A 85 -12.83 -0.16 16.50
C LEU A 85 -14.33 0.09 16.81
N ALA A 86 -15.15 0.29 15.78
CA ALA A 86 -16.60 0.38 15.88
C ALA A 86 -17.34 -0.98 15.86
N LEU A 87 -16.77 -2.04 15.28
CA LEU A 87 -17.38 -3.37 15.17
C LEU A 87 -16.33 -4.43 15.59
N PRO A 88 -16.57 -5.28 16.60
CA PRO A 88 -15.58 -6.21 17.11
C PRO A 88 -15.27 -7.35 16.13
N VAL A 89 -14.53 -7.02 15.08
CA VAL A 89 -14.06 -7.90 14.01
C VAL A 89 -12.54 -7.82 13.98
N GLY A 90 -11.90 -8.96 14.19
CA GLY A 90 -10.46 -9.09 14.10
C GLY A 90 -10.05 -9.59 12.72
N GLU A 91 -9.09 -8.92 12.10
CA GLU A 91 -8.57 -9.29 10.78
C GLU A 91 -7.10 -9.71 10.86
N VAL A 92 -6.79 -10.80 10.18
CA VAL A 92 -5.43 -11.27 9.92
C VAL A 92 -5.17 -11.19 8.43
N MET A 93 -4.08 -10.53 8.08
CA MET A 93 -3.62 -10.41 6.70
C MET A 93 -2.21 -10.98 6.57
N ALA A 94 -2.00 -11.80 5.54
CA ALA A 94 -0.70 -12.33 5.17
C ALA A 94 -0.35 -11.86 3.76
N GLU A 95 0.75 -11.12 3.64
CA GLU A 95 1.23 -10.53 2.38
C GLU A 95 2.53 -11.21 1.93
N TYR A 96 2.53 -11.77 0.73
CA TYR A 96 3.68 -12.38 0.06
C TYR A 96 4.38 -11.38 -0.86
N ASN A 97 5.71 -11.30 -0.74
CA ASN A 97 6.55 -10.42 -1.54
C ASN A 97 6.96 -11.10 -2.86
N LEU A 98 6.51 -10.56 -3.99
CA LEU A 98 6.84 -11.10 -5.31
C LEU A 98 8.21 -10.61 -5.82
N ASN A 99 8.51 -9.31 -5.68
CA ASN A 99 9.72 -8.70 -6.25
C ASN A 99 10.11 -7.33 -5.63
N ASN A 100 9.79 -7.10 -4.36
CA ASN A 100 9.98 -5.85 -3.60
C ASN A 100 9.14 -4.65 -4.02
N LYS A 101 8.50 -4.72 -5.19
CA LYS A 101 7.58 -3.71 -5.71
C LYS A 101 6.14 -4.19 -5.78
N PHE A 102 5.93 -5.50 -5.82
CA PHE A 102 4.62 -6.11 -5.82
C PHE A 102 4.45 -7.05 -4.62
N GLY A 103 3.27 -6.97 -4.00
CA GLY A 103 2.82 -7.87 -2.94
C GLY A 103 1.45 -8.45 -3.27
N LEU A 104 1.22 -9.71 -2.87
CA LEU A 104 -0.09 -10.34 -2.93
C LEU A 104 -0.50 -10.71 -1.51
N ALA A 105 -1.65 -10.25 -1.05
CA ALA A 105 -2.13 -10.53 0.30
C ALA A 105 -3.42 -11.35 0.31
N GLY A 106 -3.55 -12.20 1.30
CA GLY A 106 -4.82 -12.82 1.69
C GLY A 106 -5.28 -12.23 3.01
N ILE A 107 -6.59 -12.01 3.13
CA ILE A 107 -7.26 -11.46 4.31
C ILE A 107 -8.24 -12.51 4.81
N VAL A 108 -8.28 -12.70 6.12
CA VAL A 108 -9.33 -13.43 6.81
C VAL A 108 -9.71 -12.65 8.05
N GLY A 109 -11.00 -12.55 8.33
CA GLY A 109 -11.49 -11.91 9.54
C GLY A 109 -12.71 -12.60 10.10
N PHE A 110 -12.90 -12.44 11.39
CA PHE A 110 -14.03 -12.99 12.13
C PHE A 110 -14.38 -12.05 13.28
N GLY A 111 -15.68 -11.96 13.57
CA GLY A 111 -16.17 -11.11 14.64
C GLY A 111 -17.66 -11.25 14.85
N SER A 112 -18.21 -10.31 15.61
CA SER A 112 -19.65 -10.21 15.84
C SER A 112 -20.14 -8.78 15.74
N VAL A 113 -21.42 -8.61 15.41
CA VAL A 113 -22.06 -7.29 15.32
C VAL A 113 -23.38 -7.37 16.07
N THR A 114 -23.60 -6.44 17.01
CA THR A 114 -24.89 -6.28 17.69
C THR A 114 -25.67 -5.16 17.03
N VAL A 115 -26.90 -5.45 16.59
CA VAL A 115 -27.80 -4.50 15.94
C VAL A 115 -29.12 -4.48 16.71
N GLU A 116 -29.68 -3.30 16.92
CA GLU A 116 -31.01 -3.12 17.51
C GLU A 116 -32.09 -3.44 16.46
N ASP A 117 -32.99 -4.38 16.76
CA ASP A 117 -34.11 -4.74 15.89
C ASP A 117 -35.20 -3.64 15.86
N ALA A 118 -36.22 -3.81 15.01
CA ALA A 118 -37.34 -2.86 14.91
C ALA A 118 -38.18 -2.76 16.21
N LEU A 119 -38.00 -3.69 17.14
CA LEU A 119 -38.69 -3.76 18.44
C LEU A 119 -37.81 -3.26 19.59
N GLY A 120 -36.57 -2.81 19.32
CA GLY A 120 -35.64 -2.32 20.33
C GLY A 120 -34.84 -3.41 21.04
N ASN A 121 -34.83 -4.65 20.55
CA ASN A 121 -34.00 -5.72 21.12
C ASN A 121 -32.65 -5.81 20.43
N ASP A 122 -31.61 -6.08 21.21
CA ASP A 122 -30.26 -6.33 20.68
C ASP A 122 -30.16 -7.73 20.05
N VAL A 123 -29.71 -7.78 18.81
CA VAL A 123 -29.48 -9.01 18.05
C VAL A 123 -28.01 -9.07 17.67
N THR A 124 -27.31 -10.10 18.15
CA THR A 124 -25.92 -10.33 17.81
C THR A 124 -25.81 -11.32 16.66
N GLY A 125 -25.11 -10.92 15.60
CA GLY A 125 -24.75 -11.77 14.47
C GLY A 125 -23.26 -12.07 14.41
N ASP A 126 -22.93 -13.24 13.87
CA ASP A 126 -21.56 -13.60 13.53
C ASP A 126 -21.20 -13.04 12.16
N VAL A 127 -19.99 -12.49 12.03
CA VAL A 127 -19.44 -11.97 10.78
C VAL A 127 -18.18 -12.74 10.45
N PHE A 128 -18.10 -13.18 9.21
CA PHE A 128 -16.92 -13.79 8.61
C PHE A 128 -16.58 -13.06 7.33
N GLU A 129 -15.29 -12.78 7.14
CA GLU A 129 -14.80 -12.13 5.94
C GLU A 129 -13.55 -12.82 5.43
N PHE A 130 -13.41 -12.85 4.12
CA PHE A 130 -12.18 -13.29 3.47
C PHE A 130 -11.98 -12.54 2.16
N GLY A 131 -10.73 -12.35 1.78
CA GLY A 131 -10.43 -11.66 0.54
C GLY A 131 -8.97 -11.69 0.17
N ALA A 132 -8.65 -10.90 -0.84
CA ALA A 132 -7.33 -10.80 -1.39
C ALA A 132 -7.02 -9.38 -1.84
N GLN A 133 -5.74 -9.02 -1.75
CA GLN A 133 -5.22 -7.74 -2.19
C GLN A 133 -4.04 -7.91 -3.13
N ALA A 134 -3.94 -7.03 -4.13
CA ALA A 134 -2.72 -6.84 -4.91
C ALA A 134 -2.15 -5.45 -4.62
N ASN A 135 -0.89 -5.40 -4.19
CA ASN A 135 -0.20 -4.20 -3.74
C ASN A 135 0.93 -3.82 -4.70
N PHE A 136 0.99 -2.55 -5.12
CA PHE A 136 2.11 -1.96 -5.85
C PHE A 136 2.75 -0.81 -5.07
N TYR A 137 4.04 -0.94 -4.76
CA TYR A 137 4.80 0.03 -3.96
C TYR A 137 5.39 1.16 -4.83
N ALA A 138 4.55 2.17 -5.08
CA ALA A 138 4.88 3.35 -5.87
C ALA A 138 6.11 4.09 -5.33
N LEU A 139 6.19 4.30 -4.01
CA LEU A 139 7.34 4.93 -3.36
C LEU A 139 7.92 3.97 -2.31
N GLY A 140 9.21 3.65 -2.39
CA GLY A 140 9.88 2.73 -1.47
C GLY A 140 9.82 1.26 -1.92
N CYS A 141 9.64 0.34 -0.99
CA CYS A 141 9.64 -1.10 -1.22
C CYS A 141 8.73 -1.85 -0.25
N PHE A 142 8.63 -3.16 -0.42
CA PHE A 142 7.83 -4.06 0.42
C PHE A 142 8.04 -3.92 1.94
N ARG A 143 9.21 -3.45 2.41
CA ARG A 143 9.45 -3.22 3.86
C ARG A 143 8.97 -1.86 4.34
N LYS A 144 8.99 -0.85 3.47
CA LYS A 144 8.72 0.54 3.83
C LYS A 144 8.36 1.32 2.58
N GLY A 145 7.15 1.84 2.51
CA GLY A 145 6.74 2.59 1.33
C GLY A 145 5.26 2.91 1.25
N LEU A 146 4.95 3.85 0.35
CA LEU A 146 3.60 4.13 -0.12
C LEU A 146 3.25 3.10 -1.19
N HIS A 147 2.11 2.44 -1.03
CA HIS A 147 1.55 1.53 -2.01
C HIS A 147 0.16 1.97 -2.44
N VAL A 148 -0.19 1.57 -3.67
CA VAL A 148 -1.55 1.58 -4.18
C VAL A 148 -1.94 0.13 -4.43
N GLY A 149 -3.21 -0.20 -4.25
CA GLY A 149 -3.67 -1.56 -4.40
C GLY A 149 -5.11 -1.66 -4.82
N VAL A 150 -5.48 -2.89 -5.13
CA VAL A 150 -6.87 -3.30 -5.32
C VAL A 150 -7.18 -4.42 -4.34
N GLU A 151 -8.38 -4.40 -3.81
CA GLU A 151 -8.88 -5.36 -2.83
C GLU A 151 -10.20 -5.94 -3.31
N ALA A 152 -10.33 -7.26 -3.22
CA ALA A 152 -11.58 -7.96 -3.35
C ALA A 152 -11.90 -8.65 -2.02
N MET A 153 -13.06 -8.34 -1.44
CA MET A 153 -13.52 -8.89 -0.17
C MET A 153 -14.89 -9.56 -0.34
N TYR A 154 -15.05 -10.72 0.27
CA TYR A 154 -16.35 -11.34 0.50
C TYR A 154 -16.65 -11.28 1.99
N LEU A 155 -17.86 -10.83 2.31
CA LEU A 155 -18.39 -10.75 3.66
C LEU A 155 -19.63 -11.63 3.77
N ASN A 156 -19.70 -12.38 4.86
CA ASN A 156 -20.86 -13.17 5.25
C ASN A 156 -21.25 -12.83 6.69
N ALA A 157 -22.51 -12.47 6.88
CA ALA A 157 -23.09 -12.21 8.18
C ALA A 157 -24.27 -13.15 8.43
N LYS A 158 -24.30 -13.78 9.61
CA LYS A 158 -25.38 -14.66 10.04
C LYS A 158 -25.96 -14.15 11.34
N MET A 159 -27.28 -14.00 11.37
CA MET A 159 -28.02 -13.60 12.56
C MET A 159 -29.10 -14.65 12.85
N GLU A 160 -29.20 -15.03 14.12
CA GLU A 160 -30.23 -15.97 14.57
C GLU A 160 -30.91 -15.40 15.82
N GLN A 161 -32.24 -15.27 15.76
CA GLN A 161 -33.05 -14.80 16.88
C GLN A 161 -34.39 -15.56 16.88
N ASN A 162 -34.77 -16.18 18.00
CA ASN A 162 -36.05 -16.86 18.15
C ASN A 162 -36.36 -17.89 17.04
N SER A 163 -35.37 -18.69 16.63
CA SER A 163 -35.44 -19.66 15.52
C SER A 163 -35.61 -19.05 14.12
N VAL A 164 -35.56 -17.73 13.98
CA VAL A 164 -35.50 -17.04 12.69
C VAL A 164 -34.02 -16.82 12.33
N LYS A 165 -33.64 -17.25 11.12
CA LYS A 165 -32.28 -17.10 10.58
C LYS A 165 -32.29 -16.08 9.46
N ALA A 166 -31.42 -15.08 9.58
CA ALA A 166 -31.12 -14.13 8.52
C ALA A 166 -29.66 -14.30 8.10
N THR A 167 -29.39 -14.28 6.79
CA THR A 167 -28.04 -14.33 6.25
C THR A 167 -27.88 -13.22 5.24
N GLY A 168 -26.83 -12.44 5.37
CA GLY A 168 -26.41 -11.42 4.41
C GLY A 168 -25.05 -11.78 3.86
N GLU A 169 -24.87 -11.63 2.55
CA GLU A 169 -23.58 -11.78 1.91
C GLU A 169 -23.32 -10.63 0.93
N GLY A 170 -22.05 -10.28 0.76
CA GLY A 170 -21.65 -9.20 -0.11
C GLY A 170 -20.25 -9.43 -0.67
N LEU A 171 -20.08 -9.11 -1.94
CA LEU A 171 -18.78 -9.01 -2.59
C LEU A 171 -18.48 -7.52 -2.81
N SER A 172 -17.32 -7.07 -2.38
CA SER A 172 -16.80 -5.74 -2.67
C SER A 172 -15.50 -5.82 -3.46
N LEU A 173 -15.29 -4.84 -4.33
CA LEU A 173 -14.05 -4.64 -5.07
C LEU A 173 -13.72 -3.14 -5.02
N GLY A 174 -12.52 -2.80 -4.58
CA GLY A 174 -12.12 -1.41 -4.39
C GLY A 174 -10.64 -1.19 -4.63
N GLY A 175 -10.28 0.05 -4.97
CA GLY A 175 -8.89 0.52 -4.96
C GLY A 175 -8.57 1.23 -3.65
N TYR A 176 -7.32 1.16 -3.20
CA TYR A 176 -6.87 1.86 -1.98
C TYR A 176 -5.43 2.38 -2.11
N VAL A 177 -5.08 3.28 -1.19
CA VAL A 177 -3.72 3.78 -0.99
C VAL A 177 -3.34 3.53 0.46
N GLY A 178 -2.13 3.03 0.69
CA GLY A 178 -1.65 2.74 2.04
C GLY A 178 -0.16 3.03 2.19
N TYR A 179 0.29 3.07 3.44
CA TYR A 179 1.70 3.20 3.78
C TYR A 179 2.10 2.06 4.70
N LYS A 180 3.15 1.32 4.31
CA LYS A 180 3.69 0.20 5.10
C LYS A 180 4.99 0.61 5.77
N HIS A 181 5.19 0.14 6.99
CA HIS A 181 6.46 0.24 7.70
C HIS A 181 6.73 -1.02 8.52
N THR A 182 7.80 -1.74 8.20
CA THR A 182 8.23 -2.93 8.95
C THR A 182 9.39 -2.58 9.88
N PHE A 183 9.14 -2.71 11.19
CA PHE A 183 10.17 -2.61 12.21
C PHE A 183 10.90 -3.94 12.37
N SER A 184 12.20 -3.88 12.65
CA SER A 184 12.95 -5.06 13.10
C SER A 184 12.91 -5.07 14.61
N PHE A 185 12.48 -6.17 15.21
CA PHE A 185 12.62 -6.44 16.64
C PHE A 185 13.68 -7.54 16.81
N GLY A 186 14.63 -7.31 17.71
CA GLY A 186 15.80 -8.15 17.95
C GLY A 186 16.67 -7.53 19.03
#